data_AF-A0A6V2LGI6-F1
#
_entry.id   AF-A0A6V2LGI6-F1
#
_cell.length_a   1.000
_cell.length_b   1.000
_cell.length_c   1.000
_cell.angle_alpha   90.00
_cell.angle_beta   90.00
_cell.angle_gamma   90.00
#
_symmetry.space_group_name_H-M   'P 1'
#
loop_
_entity.id
_entity.type
_entity.pdbx_description
1 polymer ?
#
loop_
_entity_poly.entity_id
_entity_poly.type
_entity_poly.pdbx_seq_one_letter_code
_entity_poly.pdbx_strand_id
1 'polypeptide(L)'
;MALDISASLVKLQSAISRSTRENDRKQVLKSLRNTRCLLYVPLDPSQPGEISAAISEVAKEPIILNGVPFLRGAARYGGGEDFLLMLREVVDTLCKGEGMLCHPRAVYDGIVTRMARTASAADSYFKLNSLLGSPDLMLMPAQNASSKILPPIEVEVFASAGCVHASFSTANVYGLYRKADLKDFAGLQADINAGTSKPWISINAVVEERVNFENGECVRHLSVKIPETDKYDIRSKRPPKNPALY
;
A
#
# COMPACT_ATOMS: atom_id res chain seq x y z
N MET A 1 15.63 -20.10 11.93
CA MET A 1 14.36 -20.28 12.67
C MET A 1 13.21 -19.90 11.74
N ALA A 2 12.93 -20.72 10.72
CA ALA A 2 11.77 -20.53 9.84
C ALA A 2 10.54 -21.00 10.61
N LEU A 3 9.93 -20.08 11.38
CA LEU A 3 8.66 -20.32 12.04
C LEU A 3 7.66 -20.83 11.00
N ASP A 4 6.77 -21.73 11.43
CA ASP A 4 5.71 -22.36 10.64
C ASP A 4 4.66 -21.31 10.19
N ILE A 5 5.07 -20.46 9.23
CA ILE A 5 4.25 -19.41 8.61
C ILE A 5 3.06 -20.07 7.92
N SER A 6 3.26 -21.26 7.35
CA SER A 6 2.23 -22.09 6.72
C SER A 6 1.08 -22.42 7.68
N ALA A 7 1.35 -23.01 8.85
CA ALA A 7 0.28 -23.38 9.77
C ALA A 7 -0.42 -22.16 10.37
N SER A 8 0.32 -21.08 10.62
CA SER A 8 -0.27 -19.82 11.11
C SER A 8 -1.23 -19.21 10.09
N LEU A 9 -0.87 -19.26 8.80
CA LEU A 9 -1.67 -18.77 7.69
C LEU A 9 -2.92 -19.64 7.49
N VAL A 10 -2.79 -20.97 7.52
CA VAL A 10 -3.94 -21.88 7.41
C VAL A 10 -4.94 -21.65 8.55
N LYS A 11 -4.44 -21.46 9.79
CA LYS A 11 -5.27 -21.10 10.94
C LYS A 11 -5.98 -19.75 10.74
N LEU A 12 -5.28 -18.74 10.23
CA LEU A 12 -5.86 -17.44 9.91
C LEU A 12 -6.98 -17.57 8.89
N GLN A 13 -6.73 -18.24 7.76
CA GLN A 13 -7.71 -18.41 6.69
C GLN A 13 -8.96 -19.13 7.18
N SER A 14 -8.79 -20.23 7.92
CA SER A 14 -9.91 -20.97 8.52
C SER A 14 -10.73 -20.10 9.48
N ALA A 15 -10.06 -19.35 10.37
CA ALA A 15 -10.72 -18.46 11.33
C ALA A 15 -11.49 -17.32 10.65
N ILE A 16 -10.89 -16.69 9.63
CA ILE A 16 -11.51 -15.62 8.86
C ILE A 16 -12.72 -16.15 8.08
N SER A 17 -12.57 -17.28 7.37
CA SER A 17 -13.68 -17.85 6.60
C SER A 17 -14.86 -18.23 7.47
N ARG A 18 -14.62 -18.89 8.62
CA ARG A 18 -15.68 -19.24 9.57
C ARG A 18 -16.38 -17.98 10.10
N SER A 19 -15.62 -17.02 10.61
CA SER A 19 -16.18 -15.78 11.17
C SER A 19 -16.93 -14.95 10.12
N THR A 20 -16.51 -15.02 8.85
CA THR A 20 -17.20 -14.36 7.74
C THR A 20 -18.60 -14.94 7.52
N ARG A 21 -18.73 -16.28 7.52
CA ARG A 21 -20.02 -16.95 7.36
C ARG A 21 -20.97 -16.66 8.53
N GLU A 22 -20.41 -16.54 9.73
CA GLU A 22 -21.14 -16.15 10.93
C GLU A 22 -21.45 -14.63 10.98
N ASN A 23 -20.98 -13.84 10.00
CA ASN A 23 -21.02 -12.37 10.00
C ASN A 23 -20.42 -11.73 11.28
N ASP A 24 -19.45 -12.41 11.90
CA ASP A 24 -18.75 -11.90 13.08
C ASP A 24 -17.52 -11.07 12.66
N ARG A 25 -17.81 -9.81 12.32
CA ARG A 25 -16.81 -8.83 11.95
C ARG A 25 -15.75 -8.62 13.04
N LYS A 26 -16.13 -8.68 14.32
CA LYS A 26 -15.20 -8.45 15.44
C LYS A 26 -14.18 -9.58 15.53
N GLN A 27 -14.62 -10.82 15.32
CA GLN A 27 -13.74 -11.97 15.32
C GLN A 27 -12.80 -11.99 14.10
N VAL A 28 -13.25 -11.52 12.93
CA VAL A 28 -12.34 -11.32 11.77
C VAL A 28 -11.25 -10.29 12.11
N LEU A 29 -11.63 -9.12 12.64
CA LEU A 29 -10.66 -8.09 13.05
C LEU A 29 -9.68 -8.60 14.11
N LYS A 30 -10.17 -9.34 15.11
CA LYS A 30 -9.33 -9.96 16.14
C LYS A 30 -8.35 -10.95 15.53
N SER A 31 -8.79 -11.78 14.58
CA SER A 31 -7.93 -12.76 13.90
C SER A 31 -6.85 -12.07 13.07
N LEU A 32 -7.20 -11.02 12.32
CA LEU A 32 -6.24 -10.22 11.54
C LEU A 32 -5.19 -9.56 12.44
N ARG A 33 -5.61 -8.92 13.54
CA ARG A 33 -4.70 -8.21 14.47
C ARG A 33 -3.75 -9.15 15.23
N ASN A 34 -4.22 -10.35 15.57
CA ASN A 34 -3.42 -11.31 16.33
C ASN A 34 -2.44 -12.11 15.46
N THR A 35 -2.51 -11.97 14.13
CA THR A 35 -1.70 -12.78 13.21
C THR A 35 -0.41 -12.07 12.83
N ARG A 36 0.68 -12.51 13.48
CA ARG A 36 2.02 -11.93 13.28
C ARG A 36 2.56 -12.03 11.86
N CYS A 37 2.17 -13.05 11.08
CA CYS A 37 2.67 -13.18 9.70
C CYS A 37 2.18 -12.06 8.76
N LEU A 38 1.16 -11.29 9.16
CA LEU A 38 0.72 -10.11 8.41
C LEU A 38 1.56 -8.86 8.69
N LEU A 39 2.41 -8.87 9.74
CA LEU A 39 3.34 -7.76 10.03
C LEU A 39 4.56 -7.77 9.12
N TYR A 40 4.90 -8.94 8.57
CA TYR A 40 6.04 -9.13 7.69
C TYR A 40 5.74 -10.24 6.68
N VAL A 41 5.20 -9.84 5.54
CA VAL A 41 4.92 -10.73 4.40
C VAL A 41 6.01 -10.52 3.36
N PRO A 42 6.88 -11.50 3.07
CA PRO A 42 7.91 -11.34 2.06
C PRO A 42 7.28 -11.15 0.67
N LEU A 43 7.81 -10.19 -0.08
CA LEU A 43 7.48 -9.95 -1.48
C LEU A 43 8.65 -10.34 -2.37
N ASP A 44 8.35 -10.76 -3.59
CA ASP A 44 9.37 -11.02 -4.59
C ASP A 44 10.01 -9.70 -5.05
N PRO A 45 11.25 -9.71 -5.58
CA PRO A 45 11.88 -8.53 -6.15
C PRO A 45 11.00 -7.88 -7.22
N SER A 46 10.94 -6.54 -7.23
CA SER A 46 10.14 -5.81 -8.22
C SER A 46 10.69 -6.07 -9.62
N GLN A 47 9.82 -6.45 -10.55
CA GLN A 47 10.20 -6.48 -11.97
C GLN A 47 10.36 -5.05 -12.50
N PRO A 48 11.35 -4.79 -13.36
CA PRO A 48 11.52 -3.47 -13.95
C PRO A 48 10.34 -3.17 -14.88
N GLY A 49 9.64 -2.07 -14.61
CA GLY A 49 8.58 -1.53 -15.47
C GLY A 49 9.14 -0.60 -16.56
N GLU A 50 8.26 -0.10 -17.41
CA GLU A 50 8.61 0.92 -18.40
C GLU A 50 8.88 2.27 -17.71
N ILE A 51 10.09 2.80 -17.90
CA ILE A 51 10.54 4.03 -17.23
C ILE A 51 9.67 5.25 -17.57
N SER A 52 9.19 5.36 -18.81
CA SER A 52 8.37 6.50 -19.27
C SER A 52 7.05 6.58 -18.50
N ALA A 53 6.38 5.44 -18.33
CA ALA A 53 5.14 5.31 -17.57
C ALA A 53 5.38 5.59 -16.08
N ALA A 54 6.47 5.04 -15.53
CA ALA A 54 6.85 5.27 -14.14
C ALA A 54 7.11 6.75 -13.84
N ILE A 55 7.82 7.47 -14.71
CA ILE A 55 8.03 8.92 -14.59
C ILE A 55 6.69 9.66 -14.55
N SER A 56 5.78 9.37 -15.49
CA SER A 56 4.47 10.02 -15.55
C SER A 56 3.62 9.74 -14.31
N GLU A 57 3.74 8.55 -13.73
CA GLU A 57 3.04 8.16 -12.51
C GLU A 57 3.63 8.88 -11.29
N VAL A 58 4.94 8.78 -11.09
CA VAL A 58 5.65 9.36 -9.94
C VAL A 58 5.51 10.88 -9.90
N ALA A 59 5.51 11.57 -11.05
CA ALA A 59 5.24 13.01 -11.12
C ALA A 59 3.86 13.42 -10.57
N LYS A 60 2.94 12.47 -10.39
CA LYS A 60 1.58 12.69 -9.88
C LYS A 60 1.43 12.38 -8.39
N GLU A 61 2.43 11.76 -7.78
CA GLU A 61 2.38 11.29 -6.41
C GLU A 61 2.82 12.38 -5.42
N PRO A 62 2.26 12.41 -4.20
CA PRO A 62 2.88 13.09 -3.07
C PRO A 62 4.09 12.29 -2.60
N ILE A 63 5.25 12.93 -2.46
CA ILE A 63 6.52 12.25 -2.16
C ILE A 63 7.25 12.95 -1.02
N ILE A 64 7.99 12.20 -0.22
CA ILE A 64 8.95 12.72 0.76
C ILE A 64 10.32 12.12 0.43
N LEU A 65 11.27 12.94 -0.01
CA LEU A 65 12.64 12.54 -0.35
C LEU A 65 13.59 12.95 0.77
N ASN A 66 14.22 11.99 1.46
CA ASN A 66 15.15 12.27 2.57
C ASN A 66 14.56 13.23 3.63
N GLY A 67 13.25 13.09 3.93
CA GLY A 67 12.53 13.96 4.85
C GLY A 67 12.03 15.29 4.26
N VAL A 68 12.36 15.60 3.00
CA VAL A 68 11.91 16.81 2.30
C VAL A 68 10.61 16.51 1.53
N PRO A 69 9.49 17.19 1.84
CA PRO A 69 8.21 16.93 1.17
C PRO A 69 8.10 17.60 -0.20
N PHE A 70 7.53 16.87 -1.16
CA PHE A 70 7.14 17.29 -2.51
C PHE A 70 5.66 16.98 -2.68
N LEU A 71 4.81 17.93 -2.28
CA LEU A 71 3.36 17.73 -2.18
C LEU A 71 2.64 18.61 -3.21
N ARG A 72 1.72 18.00 -3.98
CA ARG A 72 0.90 18.73 -4.95
C ARG A 72 0.13 19.87 -4.31
N GLY A 73 0.19 21.06 -4.94
CA GLY A 73 -0.62 22.22 -4.57
C GLY A 73 -0.10 23.00 -3.35
N ALA A 74 0.99 22.57 -2.72
CA ALA A 74 1.65 23.38 -1.71
C ALA A 74 2.51 24.45 -2.38
N ALA A 75 2.14 25.73 -2.28
CA ALA A 75 2.86 26.84 -2.91
C ALA A 75 4.36 26.97 -2.52
N ARG A 76 4.83 26.20 -1.54
CA ARG A 76 6.20 26.23 -1.00
C ARG A 76 7.03 24.99 -1.29
N TYR A 77 6.39 23.88 -1.65
CA TYR A 77 7.06 22.60 -1.82
C TYR A 77 6.76 22.16 -3.25
N GLY A 78 7.81 22.01 -4.06
CA GLY A 78 7.69 21.70 -5.47
C GLY A 78 6.80 20.49 -5.75
N GLY A 79 6.29 20.43 -6.98
CA GLY A 79 5.47 19.30 -7.44
C GLY A 79 6.30 18.05 -7.69
N GLY A 80 5.66 17.03 -8.28
CA GLY A 80 6.37 15.80 -8.66
C GLY A 80 7.48 16.02 -9.70
N GLU A 81 7.37 17.05 -10.55
CA GLU A 81 8.44 17.41 -11.50
C GLU A 81 9.69 17.93 -10.78
N ASP A 82 9.51 18.80 -9.77
CA ASP A 82 10.62 19.31 -8.95
C ASP A 82 11.29 18.18 -8.16
N PHE A 83 10.49 17.21 -7.68
CA PHE A 83 11.00 15.98 -7.10
C PHE A 83 11.91 15.22 -8.07
N LEU A 84 11.47 15.01 -9.32
CA LEU A 84 12.26 14.26 -10.31
C LEU A 84 13.58 14.95 -10.66
N LEU A 85 13.57 16.29 -10.74
CA LEU A 85 14.79 17.07 -10.93
C LEU A 85 15.74 16.93 -9.73
N MET A 86 15.22 17.10 -8.50
CA MET A 86 16.03 16.98 -7.29
C MET A 86 16.57 15.55 -7.10
N LEU A 87 15.77 14.53 -7.39
CA LEU A 87 16.22 13.15 -7.35
C LEU A 87 17.40 12.91 -8.29
N ARG A 88 17.33 13.46 -9.52
CA ARG A 88 18.44 13.36 -10.48
C ARG A 88 19.71 14.00 -9.95
N GLU A 89 19.61 15.21 -9.39
CA GLU A 89 20.76 15.92 -8.80
C GLU A 89 21.38 15.16 -7.62
N VAL A 90 20.54 14.61 -6.73
CA VAL A 90 20.97 13.79 -5.59
C VAL A 90 21.71 12.55 -6.09
N VAL A 91 21.13 11.82 -7.04
CA VAL A 91 21.73 10.60 -7.59
C VAL A 91 23.04 10.92 -8.31
N ASP A 92 23.10 11.97 -9.12
CA ASP A 92 24.33 12.42 -9.78
C ASP A 92 25.42 12.77 -8.77
N THR A 93 25.05 13.42 -7.67
CA THR A 93 26.00 13.79 -6.61
C THR A 93 26.53 12.56 -5.88
N LEU A 94 25.65 11.62 -5.52
CA LEU A 94 26.04 10.39 -4.83
C LEU A 94 26.95 9.50 -5.69
N CYS A 95 26.66 9.38 -6.99
CA CYS A 95 27.43 8.55 -7.90
C CYS A 95 28.79 9.16 -8.30
N LYS A 96 29.02 10.46 -8.05
CA LYS A 96 30.34 11.11 -8.24
C LYS A 96 31.31 10.85 -7.07
N GLY A 97 30.85 10.22 -5.99
CA GLY A 97 31.70 9.87 -4.85
C GLY A 97 32.83 8.91 -5.23
N GLU A 98 33.97 9.01 -4.54
CA GLU A 98 35.09 8.09 -4.75
C GLU A 98 34.67 6.64 -4.52
N GLY A 99 35.00 5.75 -5.47
CA GLY A 99 34.76 4.31 -5.37
C GLY A 99 33.37 3.84 -5.81
N MET A 100 32.50 4.72 -6.29
CA MET A 100 31.19 4.32 -6.85
C MET A 100 31.35 3.81 -8.30
N LEU A 101 30.77 2.66 -8.62
CA LEU A 101 30.79 2.11 -9.98
C LEU A 101 29.43 2.22 -10.69
N CYS A 102 28.35 2.50 -9.96
CA CYS A 102 27.02 2.62 -10.53
C CYS A 102 26.84 3.87 -11.42
N HIS A 103 26.18 3.69 -12.56
CA HIS A 103 25.87 4.80 -13.47
C HIS A 103 24.65 5.61 -12.95
N PRO A 104 24.73 6.95 -12.81
CA PRO A 104 23.66 7.76 -12.20
C PRO A 104 22.29 7.56 -12.84
N ARG A 105 22.24 7.50 -14.18
CA ARG A 105 20.99 7.24 -14.91
C ARG A 105 20.33 5.89 -14.54
N ALA A 106 21.12 4.83 -14.35
CA ALA A 106 20.59 3.52 -14.01
C ALA A 106 20.01 3.51 -12.58
N VAL A 107 20.67 4.21 -11.64
CA VAL A 107 20.17 4.41 -10.28
C VAL A 107 18.86 5.21 -10.30
N TYR A 108 18.84 6.35 -11.01
CA TYR A 108 17.63 7.17 -11.17
C TYR A 108 16.46 6.37 -11.74
N ASP A 109 16.68 5.67 -12.87
CA ASP A 109 15.63 4.86 -13.52
C ASP A 109 15.14 3.75 -12.57
N GLY A 110 16.07 3.11 -11.84
CA GLY A 110 15.77 2.08 -10.86
C GLY A 110 14.96 2.57 -9.66
N ILE A 111 15.23 3.79 -9.17
CA ILE A 111 14.45 4.44 -8.11
C ILE A 111 13.05 4.77 -8.61
N VAL A 112 12.94 5.47 -9.74
CA VAL A 112 11.65 5.92 -10.29
C VAL A 112 10.72 4.74 -10.60
N THR A 113 11.25 3.67 -11.20
CA THR A 113 10.45 2.47 -11.48
C THR A 113 9.92 1.78 -10.23
N ARG A 114 10.66 1.79 -9.12
CA ARG A 114 10.23 1.23 -7.82
C ARG A 114 9.21 2.09 -7.09
N MET A 115 9.27 3.40 -7.31
CA MET A 115 8.31 4.35 -6.76
C MET A 115 6.95 4.31 -7.45
N ALA A 116 6.84 3.71 -8.64
CA ALA A 116 5.56 3.55 -9.31
C ALA A 116 4.60 2.75 -8.41
N ARG A 117 3.60 3.43 -7.85
CA ARG A 117 2.66 2.87 -6.89
C ARG A 117 1.89 1.70 -7.50
N THR A 118 1.59 1.74 -8.80
CA THR A 118 0.95 0.66 -9.56
C THR A 118 1.68 -0.67 -9.38
N ALA A 119 3.02 -0.68 -9.44
CA ALA A 119 3.81 -1.89 -9.23
C ALA A 119 3.67 -2.41 -7.80
N SER A 120 3.88 -1.53 -6.81
CA SER A 120 3.73 -1.88 -5.39
C SER A 120 2.31 -2.37 -5.04
N ALA A 121 1.29 -1.78 -5.68
CA ALA A 121 -0.12 -2.08 -5.46
C ALA A 121 -0.51 -3.42 -6.10
N ALA A 122 0.04 -3.76 -7.25
CA ALA A 122 -0.15 -5.07 -7.87
C ALA A 122 0.48 -6.18 -7.00
N ASP A 123 1.74 -6.02 -6.61
CA ASP A 123 2.47 -6.99 -5.78
C ASP A 123 1.74 -7.25 -4.46
N SER A 124 1.41 -6.18 -3.74
CA SER A 124 0.71 -6.29 -2.46
C SER A 124 -0.72 -6.78 -2.61
N TYR A 125 -1.43 -6.45 -3.70
CA TYR A 125 -2.77 -7.00 -3.96
C TYR A 125 -2.74 -8.51 -4.16
N PHE A 126 -1.90 -9.02 -5.08
CA PHE A 126 -1.87 -10.45 -5.36
C PHE A 126 -1.42 -11.24 -4.14
N LYS A 127 -0.41 -10.73 -3.41
CA LYS A 127 0.04 -11.36 -2.17
C LYS A 127 -1.07 -11.39 -1.12
N LEU A 128 -1.69 -10.25 -0.81
CA LEU A 128 -2.76 -10.21 0.20
C LEU A 128 -4.00 -10.97 -0.21
N ASN A 129 -4.37 -10.96 -1.48
CA ASN A 129 -5.52 -11.72 -1.96
C ASN A 129 -5.29 -13.23 -1.79
N SER A 130 -4.06 -13.72 -2.00
CA SER A 130 -3.72 -15.12 -1.70
C SER A 130 -3.80 -15.46 -0.20
N LEU A 131 -3.51 -14.49 0.68
CA LEU A 131 -3.50 -14.68 2.13
C LEU A 131 -4.89 -14.54 2.76
N LEU A 132 -5.65 -13.54 2.34
CA LEU A 132 -6.89 -13.08 2.99
C LEU A 132 -8.15 -13.42 2.18
N GLY A 133 -8.00 -13.73 0.89
CA GLY A 133 -9.11 -14.14 0.03
C GLY A 133 -9.70 -15.48 0.47
N SER A 134 -11.01 -15.64 0.31
CA SER A 134 -11.69 -16.91 0.58
C SER A 134 -12.93 -17.07 -0.31
N PRO A 135 -13.66 -18.20 -0.25
CA PRO A 135 -14.94 -18.33 -0.96
C PRO A 135 -15.94 -17.23 -0.55
N ASP A 136 -15.88 -16.75 0.69
CA ASP A 136 -16.83 -15.79 1.27
C ASP A 136 -16.31 -14.34 1.28
N LEU A 137 -15.00 -14.14 1.20
CA LEU A 137 -14.35 -12.81 1.20
C LEU A 137 -13.58 -12.51 -0.08
N MET A 138 -13.60 -11.25 -0.47
CA MET A 138 -12.83 -10.70 -1.58
C MET A 138 -12.05 -9.48 -1.13
N LEU A 139 -10.78 -9.40 -1.52
CA LEU A 139 -9.99 -8.18 -1.40
C LEU A 139 -10.21 -7.34 -2.67
N MET A 140 -10.42 -6.04 -2.51
CA MET A 140 -10.52 -5.10 -3.63
C MET A 140 -9.72 -3.83 -3.32
N PRO A 141 -9.11 -3.17 -4.32
CA PRO A 141 -8.59 -1.82 -4.16
C PRO A 141 -9.69 -0.88 -3.65
N ALA A 142 -9.36 0.02 -2.73
CA ALA A 142 -10.34 0.98 -2.23
C ALA A 142 -10.66 2.03 -3.32
N GLN A 143 -11.71 1.80 -4.10
CA GLN A 143 -12.08 2.65 -5.25
C GLN A 143 -12.61 4.05 -4.86
N ASN A 144 -13.02 4.27 -3.60
CA ASN A 144 -13.44 5.58 -3.08
C ASN A 144 -12.26 6.54 -2.79
N ALA A 145 -11.12 6.35 -3.47
CA ALA A 145 -9.93 7.18 -3.32
C ALA A 145 -10.00 8.52 -4.06
N SER A 146 -11.05 8.78 -4.84
CA SER A 146 -11.24 10.09 -5.51
C SER A 146 -11.31 11.28 -4.53
N SER A 147 -11.50 11.03 -3.22
CA SER A 147 -11.38 12.04 -2.15
C SER A 147 -10.32 11.72 -1.08
N LYS A 148 -9.63 10.58 -1.16
CA LYS A 148 -8.58 10.23 -0.19
C LYS A 148 -7.21 10.48 -0.79
N ILE A 149 -6.59 11.57 -0.34
CA ILE A 149 -5.17 11.81 -0.48
C ILE A 149 -4.45 10.55 0.02
N LEU A 150 -3.79 9.84 -0.89
CA LEU A 150 -2.97 8.69 -0.53
C LEU A 150 -1.81 9.17 0.35
N PRO A 151 -1.34 8.36 1.31
CA PRO A 151 -0.15 8.71 2.06
C PRO A 151 1.04 8.95 1.10
N PRO A 152 1.88 9.96 1.39
CA PRO A 152 3.08 10.20 0.60
C PRO A 152 3.95 8.96 0.48
N ILE A 153 4.61 8.81 -0.67
CA ILE A 153 5.67 7.82 -0.83
C ILE A 153 6.90 8.38 -0.13
N GLU A 154 7.43 7.65 0.84
CA GLU A 154 8.68 8.01 1.51
C GLU A 154 9.83 7.31 0.81
N VAL A 155 10.84 8.10 0.42
CA VAL A 155 12.05 7.61 -0.23
C VAL A 155 13.26 8.18 0.48
N GLU A 156 14.17 7.30 0.87
CA GLU A 156 15.48 7.66 1.37
C GLU A 156 16.54 7.19 0.39
N VAL A 157 17.45 8.08 -0.03
CA VAL A 157 18.56 7.79 -0.93
C VAL A 157 19.84 8.24 -0.26
N PHE A 158 20.80 7.32 -0.11
CA PHE A 158 22.05 7.56 0.60
C PHE A 158 23.19 6.70 0.07
N ALA A 159 24.43 7.15 0.31
CA ALA A 159 25.62 6.35 0.05
C ALA A 159 26.13 5.72 1.35
N SER A 160 26.49 4.44 1.30
CA SER A 160 27.10 3.73 2.43
C SER A 160 28.00 2.61 1.93
N ALA A 161 29.19 2.49 2.52
CA ALA A 161 30.20 1.49 2.17
C ALA A 161 30.53 1.43 0.66
N GLY A 162 30.67 2.60 0.02
CA GLY A 162 31.00 2.68 -1.41
C GLY A 162 29.86 2.25 -2.34
N CYS A 163 28.63 2.12 -1.85
CA CYS A 163 27.47 1.76 -2.63
C CYS A 163 26.35 2.80 -2.48
N VAL A 164 25.52 2.96 -3.51
CA VAL A 164 24.28 3.75 -3.43
C VAL A 164 23.12 2.86 -3.03
N HIS A 165 22.39 3.28 -2.00
CA HIS A 165 21.23 2.57 -1.45
C HIS A 165 19.99 3.44 -1.57
N ALA A 166 18.83 2.78 -1.67
CA ALA A 166 17.56 3.45 -1.45
C ALA A 166 16.62 2.61 -0.57
N SER A 167 15.80 3.30 0.22
CA SER A 167 14.69 2.72 0.96
C SER A 167 13.38 3.37 0.51
N PHE A 168 12.34 2.57 0.33
CA PHE A 168 11.01 3.00 -0.11
C PHE A 168 9.96 2.53 0.89
N SER A 169 8.98 3.38 1.15
CA SER A 169 7.78 3.03 1.91
C SER A 169 6.55 3.54 1.16
N THR A 170 5.74 2.60 0.67
CA THR A 170 4.55 2.89 -0.15
C THR A 170 3.31 2.28 0.49
N ALA A 171 2.36 3.12 0.87
CA ALA A 171 1.10 2.68 1.47
C ALA A 171 -0.02 2.52 0.42
N ASN A 172 -0.58 1.32 0.34
CA ASN A 172 -1.73 0.96 -0.49
C ASN A 172 -2.95 0.70 0.41
N VAL A 173 -4.15 1.01 -0.08
CA VAL A 173 -5.39 0.86 0.71
C VAL A 173 -6.33 -0.12 0.01
N TYR A 174 -6.74 -1.14 0.76
CA TYR A 174 -7.64 -2.19 0.31
C TYR A 174 -8.88 -2.27 1.18
N GLY A 175 -9.92 -2.87 0.62
CA GLY A 175 -11.13 -3.27 1.32
C GLY A 175 -11.33 -4.77 1.27
N LEU A 176 -11.68 -5.38 2.39
CA LEU A 176 -12.28 -6.70 2.43
C LEU A 176 -13.80 -6.56 2.32
N TYR A 177 -14.37 -7.32 1.39
CA TYR A 177 -15.79 -7.35 1.08
C TYR A 177 -16.30 -8.78 1.25
N ARG A 178 -17.48 -8.92 1.85
CA ARG A 178 -18.18 -10.20 1.83
C ARG A 178 -18.84 -10.37 0.47
N LYS A 179 -18.63 -11.51 -0.18
CA LYS A 179 -19.24 -11.76 -1.49
C LYS A 179 -20.77 -11.81 -1.42
N ALA A 180 -21.32 -12.22 -0.26
CA ALA A 180 -22.76 -12.15 -0.01
C ALA A 180 -23.30 -10.71 -0.15
N ASP A 181 -22.55 -9.72 0.37
CA ASP A 181 -22.94 -8.31 0.31
C ASP A 181 -22.78 -7.72 -1.10
N LEU A 182 -21.97 -8.35 -1.97
CA LEU A 182 -21.75 -7.89 -3.35
C LEU A 182 -22.83 -8.40 -4.32
N LYS A 183 -23.46 -9.56 -4.05
CA LYS A 183 -24.48 -10.15 -4.93
C LYS A 183 -25.74 -9.29 -5.04
N ASP A 184 -26.08 -8.58 -3.96
CA ASP A 184 -27.22 -7.67 -3.93
C ASP A 184 -27.01 -6.44 -4.86
N PHE A 185 -25.78 -6.17 -5.30
CA PHE A 185 -25.48 -5.09 -6.25
C PHE A 185 -25.52 -5.54 -7.72
N ALA A 186 -25.43 -6.85 -8.01
CA ALA A 186 -25.37 -7.34 -9.39
C ALA A 186 -26.74 -7.46 -10.08
N GLY A 187 -27.86 -7.33 -9.34
CA GLY A 187 -29.23 -7.40 -9.86
C GLY A 187 -29.83 -6.05 -10.29
N LEU A 188 -29.18 -4.94 -9.96
CA LEU A 188 -29.47 -3.61 -10.50
C LEU A 188 -28.36 -3.30 -11.49
N GLN A 189 -28.75 -2.91 -12.72
CA GLN A 189 -27.86 -2.58 -13.82
C GLN A 189 -26.55 -1.94 -13.36
N ALA A 190 -25.46 -2.50 -13.87
CA ALA A 190 -24.08 -2.11 -13.66
C ALA A 190 -23.84 -0.64 -14.04
N ASP A 191 -24.23 0.28 -13.16
CA ASP A 191 -23.46 1.49 -13.01
C ASP A 191 -22.10 1.04 -12.49
N ILE A 192 -21.10 1.22 -13.34
CA ILE A 192 -19.66 1.00 -13.10
C ILE A 192 -19.16 1.77 -11.84
N ASN A 193 -20.05 2.52 -11.18
CA ASN A 193 -19.94 3.09 -9.83
C ASN A 193 -20.31 2.12 -8.68
N ALA A 194 -20.37 0.80 -8.91
CA ALA A 194 -20.42 -0.22 -7.85
C ALA A 194 -19.24 -0.16 -6.84
N GLY A 195 -18.28 0.75 -7.05
CA GLY A 195 -17.28 1.21 -6.07
C GLY A 195 -17.83 1.94 -4.84
N THR A 196 -19.14 2.15 -4.72
CA THR A 196 -19.79 2.85 -3.59
C THR A 196 -20.00 2.00 -2.33
N SER A 197 -19.90 0.67 -2.41
CA SER A 197 -20.06 -0.15 -1.20
C SER A 197 -18.86 0.07 -0.27
N LYS A 198 -19.17 0.50 0.96
CA LYS A 198 -18.17 0.68 2.00
C LYS A 198 -17.55 -0.70 2.31
N PRO A 199 -16.21 -0.82 2.36
CA PRO A 199 -15.58 -2.09 2.69
C PRO A 199 -16.04 -2.57 4.07
N TRP A 200 -16.21 -3.89 4.20
CA TRP A 200 -16.54 -4.50 5.50
C TRP A 200 -15.40 -4.26 6.49
N ILE A 201 -14.16 -4.43 6.02
CA ILE A 201 -12.93 -4.09 6.76
C ILE A 201 -11.99 -3.34 5.82
N SER A 202 -11.48 -2.19 6.26
CA SER A 202 -10.40 -1.49 5.55
C SER A 202 -9.04 -1.98 6.00
N ILE A 203 -8.12 -2.12 5.04
CA ILE A 203 -6.76 -2.58 5.25
C ILE A 203 -5.79 -1.56 4.65
N ASN A 204 -4.79 -1.17 5.42
CA ASN A 204 -3.65 -0.43 4.92
C ASN A 204 -2.48 -1.39 4.75
N ALA A 205 -1.92 -1.47 3.55
CA ALA A 205 -0.82 -2.32 3.17
C ALA A 205 0.39 -1.44 2.92
N VAL A 206 1.45 -1.57 3.72
CA VAL A 206 2.68 -0.78 3.56
C VAL A 206 3.76 -1.69 2.98
N VAL A 207 4.16 -1.40 1.75
CA VAL A 207 5.28 -2.06 1.09
C VAL A 207 6.54 -1.30 1.46
N GLU A 208 7.47 -2.01 2.10
CA GLU A 208 8.80 -1.50 2.44
C GLU A 208 9.84 -2.23 1.60
N GLU A 209 10.66 -1.47 0.90
CA GLU A 209 11.73 -1.98 0.03
C GLU A 209 13.05 -1.32 0.39
N ARG A 210 14.12 -2.11 0.42
CA ARG A 210 15.51 -1.62 0.50
C ARG A 210 16.30 -2.21 -0.65
N VAL A 211 17.07 -1.39 -1.35
CA VAL A 211 17.87 -1.81 -2.50
C VAL A 211 19.27 -1.25 -2.39
N ASN A 212 20.25 -2.09 -2.75
CA ASN A 212 21.61 -1.69 -3.05
C ASN A 212 21.79 -1.71 -4.57
N PHE A 213 22.02 -0.55 -5.18
CA PHE A 213 22.12 -0.42 -6.63
C PHE A 213 23.44 -0.94 -7.21
N GLU A 214 24.45 -1.15 -6.37
CA GLU A 214 25.76 -1.63 -6.80
C GLU A 214 25.74 -3.13 -7.11
N ASN A 215 25.11 -3.92 -6.23
CA ASN A 215 25.04 -5.38 -6.36
C ASN A 215 23.64 -5.91 -6.74
N GLY A 216 22.64 -5.03 -6.82
CA GLY A 216 21.26 -5.39 -7.14
C GLY A 216 20.52 -6.11 -6.01
N GLU A 217 21.10 -6.22 -4.81
CA GLU A 217 20.43 -6.82 -3.67
C GLU A 217 19.21 -6.00 -3.27
N CYS A 218 18.11 -6.70 -3.04
CA CYS A 218 16.82 -6.10 -2.79
C CYS A 218 16.08 -6.91 -1.73
N VAL A 219 15.59 -6.25 -0.70
CA VAL A 219 14.75 -6.85 0.34
C VAL A 219 13.42 -6.11 0.34
N ARG A 220 12.34 -6.85 0.09
CA ARG A 220 10.98 -6.31 0.03
C ARG A 220 10.07 -7.06 0.97
N HIS A 221 9.27 -6.33 1.73
CA HIS A 221 8.23 -6.92 2.53
C HIS A 221 7.01 -6.03 2.61
N LEU A 222 5.91 -6.65 2.97
CA LEU A 222 4.62 -6.02 3.14
C LEU A 222 4.19 -6.15 4.60
N SER A 223 3.78 -5.02 5.19
CA SER A 223 3.14 -4.99 6.50
C SER A 223 1.68 -4.55 6.37
N VAL A 224 0.80 -5.26 7.09
CA VAL A 224 -0.64 -5.00 7.09
C VAL A 224 -1.02 -4.26 8.36
N LYS A 225 -1.50 -3.02 8.21
CA LYS A 225 -2.02 -2.18 9.29
C LYS A 225 -3.54 -2.20 9.26
N ILE A 226 -4.14 -2.78 10.31
CA ILE A 226 -5.59 -2.78 10.52
C ILE A 226 -5.96 -1.56 11.37
N PRO A 227 -6.88 -0.68 10.93
CA PRO A 227 -7.29 0.48 11.71
C PRO A 227 -7.79 0.08 13.12
N GLU A 228 -7.35 0.79 14.16
CA GLU A 228 -7.70 0.47 15.55
C GLU A 228 -9.17 0.74 15.89
N THR A 229 -9.74 1.79 15.30
CA THR A 229 -11.10 2.25 15.58
C THR A 229 -12.00 2.23 14.35
N ASP A 230 -13.19 1.66 14.50
CA ASP A 230 -14.33 1.89 13.61
C ASP A 230 -14.87 3.31 13.78
N LYS A 231 -14.08 4.32 13.43
CA LYS A 231 -14.60 5.71 13.34
C LYS A 231 -15.66 5.86 12.24
N TYR A 232 -15.95 4.81 11.49
CA TYR A 232 -16.95 4.79 10.44
C TYR A 232 -18.26 4.09 10.80
N ASP A 233 -18.52 3.72 12.06
CA ASP A 233 -19.85 3.25 12.47
C ASP A 233 -20.83 4.44 12.64
N ILE A 234 -21.10 5.11 11.52
CA ILE A 234 -22.07 6.22 11.41
C ILE A 234 -23.51 5.70 11.65
N ARG A 235 -23.73 4.37 11.68
CA ARG A 235 -25.05 3.78 11.96
C ARG A 235 -25.42 3.77 13.45
N SER A 236 -24.50 4.14 14.36
CA SER A 236 -24.79 4.16 15.80
C SER A 236 -25.34 5.48 16.35
N LYS A 237 -25.37 6.57 15.56
CA LYS A 237 -26.01 7.83 15.97
C LYS A 237 -27.35 8.00 15.27
N ARG A 238 -28.38 7.30 15.75
CA ARG A 238 -29.74 7.84 15.60
C ARG A 238 -29.76 9.18 16.33
N PRO A 239 -30.19 10.30 15.70
CA PRO A 239 -30.43 11.52 16.46
C PRO A 239 -31.41 11.19 17.59
N PRO A 240 -31.22 11.73 18.81
CA PRO A 240 -32.18 11.54 19.88
C PRO A 240 -33.56 11.97 19.36
N LYS A 241 -34.56 11.09 19.50
CA LYS A 241 -35.94 11.46 19.24
C LYS A 241 -36.26 12.61 20.19
N ASN A 242 -36.50 13.79 19.64
CA ASN A 242 -36.90 14.96 20.40
C ASN A 242 -38.28 14.66 21.02
N PRO A 243 -38.41 14.51 22.35
CA PRO A 243 -39.70 14.30 22.99
C PRO A 243 -40.21 15.66 23.45
N ALA A 244 -40.64 16.49 22.51
CA ALA A 244 -41.36 17.72 22.83
C ALA A 244 -42.13 18.17 21.59
N LEU A 245 -43.38 17.75 21.51
CA LEU A 245 -44.52 18.47 20.94
C LEU A 245 -45.76 17.64 21.29
N TYR A 246 -46.20 17.80 22.54
CA TYR A 246 -47.59 17.65 22.97
C TYR A 246 -47.96 18.94 23.69
#